data_AF-A0A1B3XJ99-F1
#
_entry.id   AF-A0A1B3XJ99-F1
#
_cell.length_a   1.000
_cell.length_b   1.000
_cell.length_c   1.000
_cell.angle_alpha   90.00
_cell.angle_beta   90.00
_cell.angle_gamma   90.00
#
_symmetry.space_group_name_H-M   'P 1'
#
loop_
_entity.id
_entity.type
_entity.pdbx_description
1 polymer ?
#
loop_
_entity_poly.entity_id
_entity_poly.type
_entity_poly.pdbx_seq_one_letter_code
_entity_poly.pdbx_strand_id
1 'polypeptide(L)' 'MEKELLYQRVQSMIISSAKKPKYSALSTVKIADLFGVKPDIIEDMLQELINEGRLRKDKLTEAPNYEVYSLP' A
#
# COMPACT_ATOMS: atom_id res chain seq x y z
N MET A 1 -9.46 7.85 -10.34
CA MET A 1 -8.35 8.24 -9.42
C MET A 1 -7.06 8.18 -10.21
N GLU A 2 -6.13 9.09 -9.95
CA GLU A 2 -4.78 9.03 -10.53
C GLU A 2 -3.85 8.13 -9.69
N LYS A 3 -3.06 7.29 -10.36
CA LYS A 3 -2.08 6.38 -9.72
C LYS A 3 -1.07 7.10 -8.85
N GLU A 4 -0.65 8.29 -9.27
CA GLU A 4 0.31 9.08 -8.53
C GLU A 4 -0.25 9.54 -7.17
N LEU A 5 -1.56 9.85 -7.11
CA LEU A 5 -2.23 10.21 -5.87
C LEU A 5 -2.25 9.04 -4.87
N LEU A 6 -2.55 7.83 -5.36
CA LEU A 6 -2.49 6.61 -4.57
C LEU A 6 -1.07 6.37 -4.06
N TYR A 7 -0.07 6.48 -4.94
CA TYR A 7 1.33 6.29 -4.57
C TYR A 7 1.77 7.28 -3.49
N GLN A 8 1.49 8.58 -3.65
CA GLN A 8 1.82 9.60 -2.65
C GLN A 8 1.15 9.31 -1.30
N ARG A 9 -0.10 8.86 -1.31
CA ARG A 9 -0.82 8.48 -0.08
C ARG A 9 -0.14 7.30 0.61
N VAL A 10 0.14 6.23 -0.13
CA VAL A 10 0.80 5.03 0.38
C VAL A 10 2.21 5.34 0.89
N GLN A 11 2.98 6.12 0.13
CA GLN A 11 4.30 6.57 0.51
C GLN A 11 4.27 7.34 1.83
N SER A 12 3.34 8.28 1.99
CA SER A 12 3.16 9.03 3.23
C SER A 12 2.83 8.11 4.42
N MET A 13 1.98 7.10 4.22
CA MET A 13 1.66 6.10 5.24
C MET A 13 2.87 5.24 5.63
N ILE A 14 3.73 4.87 4.68
CA ILE A 14 4.95 4.12 4.94
C ILE A 14 5.96 4.99 5.70
N ILE A 15 6.17 6.23 5.26
CA ILE A 15 7.12 7.17 5.88
C ILE A 15 6.69 7.54 7.31
N SER A 16 5.39 7.68 7.57
CA SER A 16 4.87 7.96 8.92
C SER A 16 4.81 6.74 9.84
N SER A 17 5.11 5.54 9.33
CA SER A 17 5.16 4.32 10.14
C SER A 17 6.25 4.36 11.21
N ALA A 18 5.90 3.96 12.43
CA ALA A 18 6.84 3.82 13.54
C ALA A 18 7.72 2.56 13.45
N LYS A 19 7.46 1.68 12.47
CA LYS A 19 8.16 0.40 12.27
C LYS A 19 9.57 0.59 11.70
N LYS A 20 10.48 -0.32 12.04
CA LYS A 20 11.86 -0.40 11.51
C LYS A 20 12.13 -1.82 11.01
N PRO A 21 12.36 -2.06 9.70
CA PRO A 21 12.30 -1.10 8.59
C PRO A 21 10.89 -0.50 8.42
N LYS A 22 10.78 0.61 7.66
CA LYS A 22 9.49 1.30 7.48
C LYS A 22 8.60 0.50 6.53
N TYR A 23 7.47 0.04 7.03
CA TYR A 23 6.41 -0.60 6.26
C TYR A 23 5.05 -0.25 6.84
N SER A 24 4.00 -0.40 6.03
CA SER A 24 2.61 -0.18 6.46
C SER A 24 1.72 -1.32 5.99
N ALA A 25 0.79 -1.74 6.84
CA ALA A 25 -0.28 -2.63 6.43
C ALA A 25 -1.39 -1.77 5.81
N LEU A 26 -1.75 -2.06 4.56
CA LEU A 26 -2.76 -1.30 3.84
C LEU A 26 -4.04 -2.12 3.75
N SER A 27 -5.18 -1.48 3.99
CA SER A 27 -6.49 -2.05 3.68
C SER A 27 -7.00 -1.41 2.39
N THR A 28 -7.06 -2.20 1.33
CA THR A 28 -7.57 -1.78 0.00
C THR A 28 -8.98 -1.23 0.12
N VAL A 29 -9.83 -1.89 0.90
CA VAL A 29 -11.20 -1.43 1.21
C VAL A 29 -11.22 -0.04 1.86
N LYS A 30 -10.38 0.22 2.87
CA LYS A 30 -10.33 1.54 3.54
C LYS A 30 -9.80 2.64 2.63
N ILE A 31 -8.83 2.31 1.79
CA ILE A 31 -8.28 3.26 0.82
C ILE A 31 -9.32 3.56 -0.25
N ALA A 32 -10.01 2.54 -0.74
CA ALA A 32 -11.08 2.68 -1.73
C ALA A 32 -12.20 3.59 -1.21
N ASP A 33 -12.63 3.39 0.03
CA ASP A 33 -13.60 4.24 0.73
C ASP A 33 -13.13 5.70 0.84
N LEU A 34 -11.87 5.92 1.26
CA LEU A 34 -11.28 7.27 1.37
C LEU A 34 -11.34 8.06 0.05
N PHE A 35 -11.22 7.35 -1.07
CA PHE A 35 -11.17 7.96 -2.39
C PHE A 35 -12.47 7.79 -3.19
N GLY A 36 -13.51 7.19 -2.62
CA GLY A 36 -14.80 6.96 -3.28
C GLY A 36 -14.70 6.07 -4.53
N VAL A 37 -13.77 5.10 -4.54
CA VAL A 37 -13.59 4.15 -5.66
C VAL A 37 -13.85 2.72 -5.21
N LYS A 38 -13.87 1.77 -6.17
CA LYS A 38 -13.98 0.35 -5.86
C LYS A 38 -12.64 -0.21 -5.34
N PRO A 39 -12.65 -1.18 -4.40
CA PRO A 39 -11.44 -1.85 -3.93
C PRO A 39 -10.60 -2.45 -5.04
N ASP A 40 -11.22 -3.04 -6.07
CA ASP A 40 -10.53 -3.64 -7.21
C ASP A 40 -9.62 -2.63 -7.94
N ILE A 41 -10.08 -1.37 -8.07
CA ILE A 41 -9.30 -0.30 -8.70
C ILE A 41 -8.03 -0.01 -7.87
N ILE A 42 -8.14 -0.03 -6.54
CA ILE A 42 -6.99 0.17 -5.66
C ILE A 42 -6.02 -1.00 -5.76
N GLU A 43 -6.55 -2.23 -5.83
CA GLU A 43 -5.73 -3.45 -5.96
C GLU A 43 -4.95 -3.46 -7.26
N ASP A 44 -5.60 -3.16 -8.39
CA ASP A 44 -4.96 -3.05 -9.71
C ASP A 44 -3.84 -2.00 -9.69
N MET A 45 -4.13 -0.81 -9.16
CA MET A 45 -3.16 0.28 -9.12
C MET A 45 -1.99 0.01 -8.17
N LEU A 46 -2.22 -0.67 -7.03
CA LEU A 46 -1.15 -1.13 -6.14
C LEU A 46 -0.28 -2.18 -6.84
N GLN A 47 -0.90 -3.12 -7.57
CA GLN A 47 -0.18 -4.14 -8.31
C GLN A 47 0.68 -3.53 -9.42
N GLU A 48 0.18 -2.52 -10.14
CA GLU A 48 0.98 -1.75 -11.08
C GLU A 48 2.19 -1.10 -10.42
N LEU A 49 2.01 -0.43 -9.28
CA LEU A 49 3.12 0.20 -8.54
C LEU A 49 4.18 -0.81 -8.06
N ILE A 50 3.76 -2.04 -7.74
CA ILE A 50 4.69 -3.13 -7.42
C ILE A 50 5.44 -3.59 -8.67
N ASN A 51 4.74 -3.78 -9.78
CA ASN A 51 5.33 -4.21 -11.05
C ASN A 51 6.31 -3.17 -11.60
N GLU A 52 6.04 -1.87 -11.38
CA GLU A 52 6.94 -0.76 -11.72
C GLU A 52 8.16 -0.65 -10.78
N GLY A 53 8.22 -1.45 -9.71
CA GLY A 53 9.27 -1.40 -8.72
C GLY A 53 9.22 -0.17 -7.81
N ARG A 54 8.08 0.53 -7.76
CA ARG A 54 7.85 1.70 -6.89
C ARG A 54 7.42 1.32 -5.48
N LEU A 55 6.81 0.13 -5.33
CA LEU A 55 6.44 -0.45 -4.04
C LEU A 55 6.93 -1.89 -3.95
N ARG A 56 7.19 -2.35 -2.73
CA ARG A 56 7.36 -3.77 -2.42
C ARG A 56 6.22 -4.25 -1.55
N LYS A 57 5.74 -5.46 -1.85
CA LYS A 57 4.71 -6.15 -1.10
C LYS A 57 5.31 -7.38 -0.46
N ASP A 58 5.26 -7.42 0.86
CA ASP A 58 5.74 -8.53 1.67
C ASP A 58 4.61 -9.05 2.55
N LYS A 59 4.79 -10.27 3.06
CA LYS A 59 3.91 -10.83 4.08
C LYS A 59 4.69 -10.98 5.36
N LEU A 60 4.14 -10.47 6.46
CA LEU A 60 4.74 -10.70 7.77
C LEU A 60 4.78 -12.21 8.04
N THR A 61 5.93 -12.70 8.49
CA THR A 61 6.13 -14.10 8.87
C THR A 61 5.53 -14.42 10.24
N GLU A 62 5.26 -13.38 11.05
CA GLU A 62 4.68 -13.48 12.36
C GLU A 62 3.19 -13.13 12.32
N ALA A 63 2.40 -13.84 13.13
CA ALA A 63 0.99 -13.55 13.31
C ALA A 63 0.80 -12.08 13.69
N PRO A 64 -0.14 -11.37 13.04
CA PRO A 64 -1.27 -11.90 12.27
C PRO A 64 -1.02 -12.06 10.75
N ASN A 65 0.23 -12.19 10.29
CA ASN A 65 0.59 -12.46 8.89
C ASN A 65 0.04 -11.44 7.88
N TYR A 66 -0.04 -10.17 8.28
CA TYR A 66 -0.54 -9.12 7.40
C TYR A 66 0.32 -8.96 6.15
N GLU A 67 -0.35 -8.64 5.04
CA GLU A 67 0.30 -8.08 3.87
C GLU A 67 0.73 -6.64 4.17
N VAL A 68 1.99 -6.36 3.90
CA VAL A 68 2.61 -5.07 4.18
C VAL A 68 3.29 -4.53 2.94
N TYR A 69 3.30 -3.22 2.87
CA TYR A 69 3.88 -2.47 1.77
C TYR A 69 5.06 -1.66 2.29
N SER A 70 6.16 -1.67 1.56
CA SER A 70 7.38 -0.93 1.85
C SER A 70 7.88 -0.20 0.61
N LEU A 71 8.70 0.83 0.82
CA LEU A 71 9.41 1.49 -0.28
C LEU A 71 10.65 0.64 -0.67
N PRO A 72 11.10 0.71 -1.93
CA PRO A 72 12.21 -0.10 -2.44
C PRO A 72 13.54 0.09 -1.71
#